data_AF-A0A9W6WUG9-F1
#
_entry.id   AF-A0A9W6WUG9-F1
#
_cell.length_a   1.000
_cell.length_b   1.000
_cell.length_c   1.000
_cell.angle_alpha   90.00
_cell.angle_beta   90.00
_cell.angle_gamma   90.00
#
_symmetry.space_group_name_H-M   'P 1'
#
loop_
_entity.id
_entity.type
_entity.pdbx_description
1 polymer ?
#
loop_
_entity_poly.entity_id
_entity_poly.type
_entity_poly.pdbx_seq_one_letter_code
_entity_poly.pdbx_strand_id
1 'polypeptide(L)'
;MKYQHRAALSAILSGSIRGDPQLEVDRGGNVIVEKDITSVKKAAKVAAFLEAEFVYCKVNKFSTVLPQLYPAYLKAFANNTAYMRGKAMDASAQIGDNGSDGRDLVIVVIPQVWFRLVKPEVGILDVDCVFVNADGNVQALSVAVFDRVVEPPPNVLAASLLVYANQTVYDDAEHRKCLTLEHPLADLGKDVRNAIIVVVPPE
;
A
#
# COMPACT_ATOMS: atom_id res chain seq x y z
N MET A 1 23.20 6.65 -5.01
CA MET A 1 22.41 5.42 -4.78
C MET A 1 20.91 5.55 -5.17
N LYS A 2 20.51 6.46 -6.08
CA LYS A 2 19.07 6.82 -6.32
C LYS A 2 18.30 5.91 -7.31
N TYR A 3 18.99 5.11 -8.13
CA TYR A 3 18.36 4.24 -9.13
C TYR A 3 17.99 2.83 -8.62
N GLN A 4 18.47 2.43 -7.44
CA GLN A 4 18.26 1.08 -6.92
C GLN A 4 16.85 0.85 -6.34
N HIS A 5 16.21 1.89 -5.78
CA HIS A 5 14.85 1.78 -5.23
C HIS A 5 13.79 1.59 -6.33
N ARG A 6 13.88 2.37 -7.42
CA ARG A 6 12.94 2.30 -8.55
C ARG A 6 13.06 0.96 -9.29
N ALA A 7 14.28 0.43 -9.42
CA ALA A 7 14.54 -0.89 -9.99
C ALA A 7 14.06 -2.02 -9.07
N ALA A 8 14.20 -1.90 -7.75
CA ALA A 8 13.74 -2.93 -6.81
C ALA A 8 12.22 -3.02 -6.74
N LEU A 9 11.51 -1.88 -6.66
CA LEU A 9 10.04 -1.83 -6.69
C LEU A 9 9.50 -2.32 -8.05
N SER A 10 10.11 -1.89 -9.16
CA SER A 10 9.79 -2.41 -10.49
C SER A 10 10.12 -3.91 -10.64
N ALA A 11 11.19 -4.42 -10.02
CA ALA A 11 11.54 -5.85 -10.03
C ALA A 11 10.58 -6.72 -9.20
N ILE A 12 10.07 -6.19 -8.08
CA ILE A 12 8.99 -6.80 -7.29
C ILE A 12 7.69 -6.79 -8.11
N LEU A 13 7.35 -5.64 -8.71
CA LEU A 13 6.12 -5.44 -9.51
C LEU A 13 6.14 -6.19 -10.86
N SER A 14 7.31 -6.48 -11.42
CA SER A 14 7.48 -7.25 -12.67
C SER A 14 7.71 -8.75 -12.43
N GLY A 15 7.63 -9.23 -11.18
CA GLY A 15 7.82 -10.64 -10.83
C GLY A 15 9.24 -11.16 -11.12
N SER A 16 10.25 -10.28 -11.19
CA SER A 16 11.63 -10.64 -11.54
C SER A 16 12.50 -11.09 -10.37
N ILE A 17 11.97 -11.19 -9.15
CA ILE A 17 12.63 -11.95 -8.07
C ILE A 17 12.42 -13.44 -8.34
N ARG A 18 13.07 -13.95 -9.39
CA ARG A 18 13.07 -15.38 -9.69
C ARG A 18 13.88 -16.12 -8.63
N GLY A 19 13.21 -16.95 -7.84
CA GLY A 19 13.86 -17.94 -6.99
C GLY A 19 13.18 -18.24 -5.65
N ASP A 20 12.17 -17.47 -5.23
CA ASP A 20 11.55 -17.64 -3.90
C ASP A 20 10.01 -17.60 -4.01
N PRO A 21 9.28 -18.71 -3.76
CA PRO A 21 7.92 -18.94 -4.27
C PRO A 21 6.76 -18.25 -3.52
N GLN A 22 6.94 -17.07 -2.91
CA GLN A 22 5.94 -16.52 -1.96
C GLN A 22 5.60 -15.03 -2.09
N LEU A 23 5.91 -14.39 -3.23
CA LEU A 23 5.51 -13.00 -3.45
C LEU A 23 4.82 -12.87 -4.81
N GLU A 24 3.54 -12.57 -4.77
CA GLU A 24 2.73 -12.29 -5.95
C GLU A 24 2.24 -10.85 -5.92
N VAL A 25 1.92 -10.30 -7.08
CA VAL A 25 1.27 -9.00 -7.21
C VAL A 25 -0.10 -9.24 -7.83
N ASP A 26 -1.15 -8.79 -7.14
CA ASP A 26 -2.51 -8.96 -7.63
C ASP A 26 -2.84 -7.99 -8.79
N ARG A 27 -4.05 -8.12 -9.35
CA ARG A 27 -4.50 -7.23 -10.44
C ARG A 27 -4.67 -5.76 -10.02
N GLY A 28 -4.75 -5.47 -8.72
CA GLY A 28 -4.76 -4.12 -8.14
C GLY A 28 -3.36 -3.61 -7.77
N GLY A 29 -2.31 -4.39 -8.03
CA GLY A 29 -0.94 -4.03 -7.67
C GLY A 29 -0.59 -4.30 -6.20
N ASN A 30 -1.47 -4.90 -5.40
CA ASN A 30 -1.14 -5.23 -4.02
C ASN A 30 -0.10 -6.35 -3.96
N VAL A 31 0.81 -6.26 -3.00
CA VAL A 31 1.78 -7.35 -2.73
C VAL A 31 1.08 -8.41 -1.89
N ILE A 32 1.04 -9.63 -2.40
CA ILE A 32 0.54 -10.82 -1.74
C ILE A 32 1.73 -11.62 -1.21
N VAL A 33 1.61 -12.04 0.06
CA VAL A 33 2.49 -13.02 0.69
C VAL A 33 1.64 -14.21 1.13
N GLU A 34 1.87 -15.37 0.54
CA GLU A 34 1.23 -16.61 0.98
C GLU A 34 2.05 -17.26 2.10
N LYS A 35 1.39 -17.58 3.21
CA LYS A 35 2.05 -18.15 4.40
C LYS A 35 1.43 -19.46 4.82
N ASP A 36 2.30 -20.46 4.87
CA ASP A 36 2.09 -21.68 5.64
C ASP A 36 2.35 -21.34 7.12
N ILE A 37 1.31 -21.53 7.93
CA ILE A 37 1.34 -21.21 9.36
C ILE A 37 1.16 -22.45 10.23
N THR A 38 1.45 -23.64 9.69
CA THR A 38 1.50 -24.91 10.44
C THR A 38 2.40 -24.86 11.67
N SER A 39 3.40 -23.97 11.69
CA SER A 39 4.30 -23.74 12.83
C SER A 39 3.88 -22.59 13.76
N VAL A 40 2.85 -21.81 13.41
CA VAL A 40 2.34 -20.72 14.24
C VAL A 40 1.41 -21.30 15.32
N LYS A 41 1.57 -20.83 16.56
CA LYS A 41 0.68 -21.26 17.65
C LYS A 41 -0.76 -20.84 17.32
N LYS A 42 -1.69 -21.82 17.26
CA LYS A 42 -3.13 -21.62 16.96
C LYS A 42 -3.81 -20.52 17.80
N ALA A 43 -3.30 -20.25 19.00
CA ALA A 43 -3.81 -19.22 19.92
C ALA A 43 -3.25 -17.80 19.66
N ALA A 44 -2.33 -17.62 18.72
CA ALA A 44 -1.79 -16.30 18.39
C ALA A 44 -2.89 -15.39 17.82
N LYS A 45 -2.89 -14.12 18.25
CA LYS A 45 -3.75 -13.09 17.66
C LYS A 45 -3.23 -12.71 16.27
N VAL A 46 -4.15 -12.40 15.35
CA VAL A 46 -3.81 -11.94 13.99
C VAL A 46 -2.88 -10.73 14.03
N ALA A 47 -3.10 -9.77 14.93
CA ALA A 47 -2.20 -8.62 15.10
C ALA A 47 -0.74 -9.02 15.39
N ALA A 48 -0.52 -9.97 16.31
CA ALA A 48 0.82 -10.44 16.66
C ALA A 48 1.50 -11.19 15.51
N PHE A 49 0.72 -11.91 14.70
CA PHE A 49 1.22 -12.54 13.49
C PHE A 49 1.58 -11.51 12.42
N LEU A 50 0.74 -10.51 12.19
CA LEU A 50 1.04 -9.43 11.26
C LEU A 50 2.27 -8.61 11.70
N GLU A 51 2.49 -8.42 13.00
CA GLU A 51 3.72 -7.81 13.52
C GLU A 51 4.96 -8.66 13.24
N ALA A 52 4.88 -9.98 13.44
CA ALA A 52 5.98 -10.90 13.14
C ALA A 52 6.28 -10.94 11.63
N GLU A 53 5.25 -10.98 10.80
CA GLU A 53 5.37 -10.96 9.34
C GLU A 53 5.89 -9.62 8.83
N PHE A 54 5.47 -8.52 9.45
CA PHE A 54 6.04 -7.20 9.19
C PHE A 54 7.54 -7.18 9.47
N VAL A 55 7.99 -7.71 10.61
CA VAL A 55 9.43 -7.81 10.94
C VAL A 55 10.16 -8.66 9.90
N TYR A 56 9.60 -9.81 9.53
CA TYR A 56 10.18 -10.67 8.48
C TYR A 56 10.30 -9.93 7.15
N CYS A 57 9.22 -9.26 6.70
CA CYS A 57 9.20 -8.48 5.46
C CYS A 57 10.22 -7.34 5.50
N LYS A 58 10.25 -6.58 6.60
CA LYS A 58 11.17 -5.45 6.78
C LYS A 58 12.62 -5.89 6.82
N VAL A 59 12.96 -6.94 7.58
CA VAL A 59 14.35 -7.37 7.78
C VAL A 59 14.89 -8.10 6.55
N ASN A 60 14.12 -9.00 5.95
CA ASN A 60 14.65 -9.94 4.96
C ASN A 60 14.40 -9.53 3.50
N LYS A 61 13.36 -8.74 3.21
CA LYS A 61 12.91 -8.53 1.83
C LYS A 61 12.74 -7.06 1.40
N PHE A 62 12.48 -6.15 2.34
CA PHE A 62 12.01 -4.80 2.00
C PHE A 62 12.60 -3.65 2.84
N SER A 63 13.66 -3.84 3.63
CA SER A 63 14.22 -2.77 4.50
C SER A 63 14.55 -1.48 3.74
N THR A 64 15.00 -1.63 2.50
CA THR A 64 15.27 -0.52 1.58
C THR A 64 14.02 -0.07 0.84
N VAL A 65 13.15 -0.99 0.41
CA VAL A 65 12.01 -0.66 -0.49
C VAL A 65 10.80 -0.10 0.26
N LEU A 66 10.58 -0.49 1.52
CA LEU A 66 9.40 -0.19 2.34
C LEU A 66 9.77 0.42 3.71
N PRO A 67 10.48 1.56 3.76
CA PRO A 67 10.94 2.15 5.03
C PRO A 67 9.78 2.54 5.95
N GLN A 68 8.57 2.75 5.40
CA GLN A 68 7.38 3.24 6.09
C GLN A 68 6.21 2.26 6.10
N LEU A 69 6.47 0.97 5.88
CA LEU A 69 5.44 -0.02 6.14
C LEU A 69 5.21 -0.10 7.67
N TYR A 70 3.96 -0.21 8.08
CA TYR A 70 3.58 -0.46 9.47
C TYR A 70 2.77 -1.75 9.55
N PRO A 71 2.86 -2.54 10.65
CA PRO A 71 2.06 -3.76 10.82
C PRO A 71 0.56 -3.52 10.61
N ALA A 72 0.06 -2.36 11.06
CA ALA A 72 -1.34 -1.95 10.94
C ALA A 72 -1.82 -1.77 9.49
N TYR A 73 -0.90 -1.74 8.51
CA TYR A 73 -1.28 -1.62 7.10
C TYR A 73 -1.51 -2.99 6.46
N LEU A 74 -1.02 -4.07 7.07
CA LEU A 74 -1.19 -5.41 6.55
C LEU A 74 -2.62 -5.91 6.77
N LYS A 75 -3.18 -6.59 5.77
CA LYS A 75 -4.43 -7.34 5.91
C LYS A 75 -4.14 -8.82 5.78
N ALA A 76 -4.61 -9.62 6.71
CA ALA A 76 -4.53 -11.07 6.62
C ALA A 76 -5.90 -11.65 6.25
N PHE A 77 -5.92 -12.63 5.37
CA PHE A 77 -7.09 -13.39 4.95
C PHE A 77 -6.84 -14.85 5.26
N ALA A 78 -7.88 -15.52 5.76
CA ALA A 78 -7.78 -16.92 6.16
C ALA A 78 -7.26 -17.82 5.03
N ASN A 79 -7.64 -17.51 3.79
CA ASN A 79 -7.21 -18.18 2.57
C ASN A 79 -7.52 -17.38 1.31
N ASN A 80 -7.15 -17.92 0.14
CA ASN A 80 -7.42 -17.31 -1.16
C ASN A 80 -8.92 -17.07 -1.40
N THR A 81 -9.80 -17.96 -0.96
CA THR A 81 -11.26 -17.75 -1.10
C THR A 81 -11.73 -16.54 -0.29
N ALA A 82 -11.23 -16.37 0.93
CA ALA A 82 -11.54 -15.20 1.76
C ALA A 82 -10.96 -13.92 1.15
N TYR A 83 -9.76 -13.98 0.59
CA TYR A 83 -9.12 -12.87 -0.13
C TYR A 83 -9.92 -12.44 -1.37
N MET A 84 -10.30 -13.38 -2.23
CA MET A 84 -11.14 -13.09 -3.42
C MET A 84 -12.52 -12.54 -3.07
N ARG A 85 -13.01 -12.80 -1.85
CA ARG A 85 -14.26 -12.23 -1.31
C ARG A 85 -14.05 -10.94 -0.52
N GLY A 86 -12.82 -10.45 -0.39
CA GLY A 86 -12.49 -9.23 0.37
C GLY A 86 -12.71 -9.36 1.88
N LYS A 87 -12.77 -10.57 2.43
CA LYS A 87 -13.06 -10.82 3.85
C LYS A 87 -11.77 -10.96 4.67
N ALA A 88 -11.21 -9.83 5.09
CA ALA A 88 -10.06 -9.80 5.99
C ALA A 88 -10.41 -10.35 7.37
N MET A 89 -9.42 -10.92 8.04
CA MET A 89 -9.50 -11.34 9.44
C MET A 89 -9.42 -10.12 10.37
N ASP A 90 -10.17 -10.16 11.46
CA ASP A 90 -10.08 -9.14 12.51
C ASP A 90 -8.73 -9.25 13.24
N ALA A 91 -8.06 -8.12 13.48
CA ALA A 91 -6.76 -8.09 14.15
C ALA A 91 -6.79 -8.70 15.58
N SER A 92 -7.95 -8.63 16.25
CA SER A 92 -8.17 -9.20 17.57
C SER A 92 -8.51 -10.71 17.55
N ALA A 93 -8.85 -11.26 16.38
CA ALA A 93 -9.20 -12.66 16.23
C ALA A 93 -7.97 -13.56 16.46
N GLN A 94 -8.25 -14.80 16.87
CA GLN A 94 -7.25 -15.86 16.86
C GLN A 94 -7.08 -16.37 15.42
N ILE A 95 -5.84 -16.69 15.08
CA ILE A 95 -5.51 -17.29 13.79
C ILE A 95 -6.14 -18.67 13.65
N GLY A 96 -6.21 -19.44 14.75
CA GLY A 96 -6.90 -20.72 14.81
C GLY A 96 -6.27 -21.76 13.88
N ASP A 97 -7.13 -22.46 13.13
CA ASP A 97 -6.77 -23.50 12.16
C ASP A 97 -6.67 -22.97 10.70
N ASN A 98 -6.84 -21.67 10.48
CA ASN A 98 -6.61 -21.09 9.15
C ASN A 98 -5.15 -21.39 8.72
N GLY A 99 -4.87 -21.63 7.44
CA GLY A 99 -3.47 -21.85 7.02
C GLY A 99 -2.81 -23.15 7.45
N SER A 100 -3.55 -24.07 8.09
CA SER A 100 -2.98 -25.31 8.67
C SER A 100 -2.95 -26.50 7.71
N ASP A 101 -3.57 -26.37 6.53
CA ASP A 101 -3.40 -27.27 5.39
C ASP A 101 -2.51 -26.54 4.36
N GLY A 102 -1.48 -27.20 3.83
CA GLY A 102 -0.59 -26.64 2.80
C GLY A 102 -1.31 -26.27 1.50
N ARG A 103 -2.60 -26.60 1.38
CA ARG A 103 -3.49 -26.18 0.29
C ARG A 103 -4.36 -24.97 0.61
N ASP A 104 -4.39 -24.51 1.86
CA ASP A 104 -5.26 -23.44 2.35
C ASP A 104 -4.47 -22.35 3.09
N LEU A 105 -3.43 -21.82 2.44
CA LEU A 105 -2.47 -20.86 3.00
C LEU A 105 -3.12 -19.54 3.42
N VAL A 106 -2.62 -18.93 4.50
CA VAL A 106 -3.02 -17.57 4.88
C VAL A 106 -2.44 -16.58 3.87
N ILE A 107 -3.30 -15.68 3.39
CA ILE A 107 -2.90 -14.64 2.44
C ILE A 107 -2.68 -13.34 3.22
N VAL A 108 -1.47 -12.81 3.21
CA VAL A 108 -1.16 -11.49 3.76
C VAL A 108 -1.01 -10.52 2.61
N VAL A 109 -1.74 -9.42 2.66
CA VAL A 109 -1.75 -8.38 1.63
C VAL A 109 -1.18 -7.10 2.19
N ILE A 110 -0.32 -6.46 1.39
CA ILE A 110 0.18 -5.11 1.62
C ILE A 110 -0.59 -4.16 0.68
N PRO A 111 -1.57 -3.40 1.20
CA PRO A 111 -2.38 -2.49 0.39
C PRO A 111 -1.54 -1.39 -0.24
N GLN A 112 -1.78 -1.14 -1.52
CA GLN A 112 -1.16 -0.05 -2.26
C GLN A 112 -2.19 0.96 -2.71
N VAL A 113 -1.80 2.23 -2.69
CA VAL A 113 -2.53 3.32 -3.33
C VAL A 113 -1.63 3.95 -4.38
N TRP A 114 -2.10 3.89 -5.62
CA TRP A 114 -1.46 4.49 -6.78
C TRP A 114 -1.80 5.97 -6.85
N PHE A 115 -0.78 6.80 -7.10
CA PHE A 115 -0.93 8.24 -7.21
C PHE A 115 -0.04 8.83 -8.32
N ARG A 116 -0.40 10.01 -8.82
CA ARG A 116 0.46 10.89 -9.61
C ARG A 116 0.70 12.17 -8.83
N LEU A 117 1.97 12.54 -8.71
CA LEU A 117 2.36 13.77 -8.06
C LEU A 117 2.40 14.91 -9.09
N VAL A 118 1.82 16.05 -8.75
CA VAL A 118 1.92 17.28 -9.54
C VAL A 118 2.72 18.29 -8.75
N LYS A 119 3.85 18.74 -9.30
CA LYS A 119 4.69 19.78 -8.70
C LYS A 119 4.60 21.07 -9.53
N PRO A 120 4.60 22.26 -8.90
CA PRO A 120 4.48 23.54 -9.62
C PRO A 120 5.51 23.73 -10.74
N GLU A 121 6.78 23.34 -10.51
CA GLU A 121 7.88 23.57 -11.45
C GLU A 121 8.05 22.46 -12.49
N VAL A 122 7.52 21.27 -12.22
CA VAL A 122 7.77 20.06 -13.02
C VAL A 122 6.52 19.59 -13.77
N GLY A 123 5.34 19.99 -13.30
CA GLY A 123 4.07 19.48 -13.79
C GLY A 123 3.75 18.09 -13.24
N ILE A 124 3.03 17.29 -14.03
CA ILE A 124 2.58 15.95 -13.65
C ILE A 124 3.74 14.96 -13.80
N LEU A 125 4.06 14.25 -12.72
CA LEU A 125 5.06 13.19 -12.69
C LEU A 125 4.46 11.82 -13.05
N ASP A 126 5.35 10.86 -13.33
CA ASP A 126 4.98 9.45 -13.51
C ASP A 126 4.19 8.92 -12.31
N VAL A 127 3.35 7.91 -12.57
CA VAL A 127 2.60 7.19 -11.54
C VAL A 127 3.58 6.49 -10.59
N ASP A 128 3.31 6.62 -9.29
CA ASP A 128 3.99 5.89 -8.21
C ASP A 128 2.96 5.31 -7.24
N CYS A 129 3.39 4.53 -6.26
CA CYS A 129 2.54 3.95 -5.23
C CYS A 129 3.08 4.21 -3.83
N VAL A 130 2.17 4.40 -2.87
CA VAL A 130 2.46 4.37 -1.44
C VAL A 130 1.66 3.30 -0.73
N PHE A 131 2.14 2.91 0.44
CA PHE A 131 1.47 1.96 1.31
C PHE A 131 0.75 2.74 2.39
N VAL A 132 -0.55 2.51 2.48
CA VAL A 132 -1.42 3.14 3.47
C VAL A 132 -2.32 2.08 4.05
N ASN A 133 -2.81 2.34 5.27
CA ASN A 133 -3.85 1.51 5.85
C ASN A 133 -5.03 1.44 4.87
N ALA A 134 -5.55 0.24 4.64
CA ALA A 134 -6.69 0.04 3.75
C ALA A 134 -8.00 0.63 4.30
N ASP A 135 -8.06 0.96 5.60
CA ASP A 135 -9.15 1.75 6.21
C ASP A 135 -8.73 3.22 6.40
N GLY A 136 -7.65 3.63 5.74
CA GLY A 136 -7.10 4.97 5.81
C GLY A 136 -7.92 6.00 5.03
N ASN A 137 -7.52 7.25 5.21
CA ASN A 137 -8.14 8.42 4.59
C ASN A 137 -7.09 9.26 3.85
N VAL A 138 -7.56 10.32 3.19
CA VAL A 138 -6.71 11.26 2.45
C VAL A 138 -5.60 11.85 3.33
N GLN A 139 -5.80 12.07 4.63
CA GLN A 139 -4.74 12.53 5.52
C GLN A 139 -3.56 11.55 5.59
N ALA A 140 -3.84 10.26 5.75
CA ALA A 140 -2.81 9.22 5.77
C ALA A 140 -2.08 9.12 4.42
N LEU A 141 -2.82 9.23 3.32
CA LEU A 141 -2.23 9.31 1.97
C LEU A 141 -1.29 10.50 1.84
N SER A 142 -1.74 11.69 2.24
CA SER A 142 -0.96 12.92 2.10
C SER A 142 0.34 12.86 2.90
N VAL A 143 0.34 12.27 4.10
CA VAL A 143 1.57 12.03 4.87
C VAL A 143 2.51 11.08 4.12
N ALA A 144 2.01 9.93 3.66
CA ALA A 144 2.81 8.94 2.95
C ALA A 144 3.39 9.49 1.63
N VAL A 145 2.62 10.29 0.90
CA VAL A 145 3.07 10.95 -0.34
C VAL A 145 4.06 12.06 -0.03
N PHE A 146 3.82 12.88 1.00
CA PHE A 146 4.72 13.96 1.40
C PHE A 146 6.11 13.43 1.76
N ASP A 147 6.18 12.31 2.49
CA ASP A 147 7.46 11.70 2.82
C ASP A 147 8.21 11.13 1.60
N ARG A 148 7.50 10.88 0.49
CA ARG A 148 8.09 10.52 -0.80
C ARG A 148 8.53 11.73 -1.62
N VAL A 149 8.01 12.93 -1.31
CA VAL A 149 8.43 14.15 -1.98
C VAL A 149 9.84 14.50 -1.53
N VAL A 150 10.81 14.23 -2.41
CA VAL A 150 12.17 14.74 -2.23
C VAL A 150 12.12 16.27 -2.27
N GLU A 151 12.57 16.90 -1.19
CA GLU A 151 12.68 18.35 -1.02
C GLU A 151 11.33 19.05 -1.28
N PRO A 152 10.35 18.91 -0.36
CA PRO A 152 9.12 19.67 -0.47
C PRO A 152 9.42 21.18 -0.34
N PRO A 153 8.65 22.06 -0.99
CA PRO A 153 8.85 23.50 -0.85
C PRO A 153 8.78 23.91 0.63
N PRO A 154 9.61 24.88 1.06
CA PRO A 154 9.55 25.41 2.41
C PRO A 154 8.12 25.87 2.74
N ASN A 155 7.64 25.53 3.94
CA ASN A 155 6.29 25.84 4.44
C ASN A 155 5.13 25.01 3.88
N VAL A 156 5.36 24.07 2.96
CA VAL A 156 4.33 23.10 2.58
C VAL A 156 4.29 21.98 3.62
N LEU A 157 3.10 21.71 4.16
CA LEU A 157 2.84 20.59 5.05
C LEU A 157 2.15 19.46 4.29
N ALA A 158 2.28 18.23 4.76
CA ALA A 158 1.54 17.09 4.22
C ALA A 158 0.02 17.36 4.15
N ALA A 159 -0.56 17.97 5.19
CA ALA A 159 -1.98 18.31 5.24
C ALA A 159 -2.40 19.39 4.22
N SER A 160 -1.44 20.10 3.63
CA SER A 160 -1.69 21.14 2.63
C SER A 160 -1.73 20.60 1.19
N LEU A 161 -1.39 19.32 0.98
CA LEU A 161 -1.49 18.69 -0.33
C LEU A 161 -2.95 18.65 -0.79
N LEU A 162 -3.18 19.02 -2.06
CA LEU A 162 -4.51 18.95 -2.67
C LEU A 162 -4.67 17.59 -3.34
N VAL A 163 -5.74 16.88 -3.00
CA VAL A 163 -5.94 15.50 -3.46
C VAL A 163 -7.21 15.40 -4.28
N TYR A 164 -7.11 14.81 -5.47
CA TYR A 164 -8.22 14.60 -6.39
C TYR A 164 -8.37 13.11 -6.69
N ALA A 165 -9.61 12.64 -6.81
CA ALA A 165 -9.91 11.21 -6.97
C ALA A 165 -9.18 10.55 -8.15
N ASN A 166 -9.02 11.27 -9.26
CA ASN A 166 -8.31 10.82 -10.46
C ASN A 166 -8.01 12.00 -11.41
N GLN A 167 -7.34 11.69 -12.53
CA GLN A 167 -6.99 12.67 -13.57
C GLN A 167 -8.21 13.40 -14.15
N THR A 168 -9.32 12.68 -14.39
CA THR A 168 -10.55 13.27 -14.95
C THR A 168 -11.09 14.39 -14.05
N VAL A 169 -11.14 14.16 -12.73
CA VAL A 169 -11.60 15.17 -11.75
C VAL A 169 -10.63 16.33 -11.65
N TYR A 170 -9.32 16.07 -11.76
CA TYR A 170 -8.31 17.12 -11.75
C TYR A 170 -8.38 18.02 -12.99
N ASP A 171 -8.64 17.44 -14.17
CA ASP A 171 -8.68 18.19 -15.42
C ASP A 171 -9.95 19.03 -15.58
N ASP A 172 -11.08 18.57 -15.03
CA ASP A 172 -12.40 19.23 -15.10
C ASP A 172 -12.40 20.57 -14.35
N ALA A 173 -12.25 21.68 -15.09
CA ALA A 173 -12.21 23.03 -14.56
C ALA A 173 -13.48 23.46 -13.79
N GLU A 174 -14.64 22.86 -14.06
CA GLU A 174 -15.91 23.19 -13.39
C GLU A 174 -16.10 22.38 -12.10
N HIS A 175 -15.46 21.20 -11.99
CA HIS A 175 -15.65 20.26 -10.87
C HIS A 175 -14.35 19.80 -10.19
N ARG A 176 -13.31 20.63 -10.15
CA ARG A 176 -12.05 20.40 -9.40
C ARG A 176 -12.25 20.38 -7.88
N LYS A 177 -13.10 19.50 -7.37
CA LYS A 177 -13.35 19.37 -5.95
C LYS A 177 -12.30 18.48 -5.33
N CYS A 178 -11.41 19.10 -4.56
CA CYS A 178 -10.47 18.39 -3.72
C CYS A 178 -11.22 17.50 -2.73
N LEU A 179 -10.69 16.31 -2.50
CA LEU A 179 -11.11 15.44 -1.43
C LEU A 179 -10.72 16.06 -0.09
N THR A 180 -11.59 15.92 0.91
CA THR A 180 -11.28 16.32 2.28
C THR A 180 -10.30 15.32 2.92
N LEU A 181 -9.53 15.76 3.91
CA LEU A 181 -8.56 14.91 4.61
C LEU A 181 -9.18 13.66 5.24
N GLU A 182 -10.45 13.73 5.64
CA GLU A 182 -11.19 12.62 6.24
C GLU A 182 -11.78 11.65 5.20
N HIS A 183 -11.70 11.96 3.91
CA HIS A 183 -12.31 11.14 2.87
C HIS A 183 -11.66 9.74 2.83
N PRO A 184 -12.44 8.65 2.83
CA PRO A 184 -11.91 7.29 2.84
C PRO A 184 -11.23 6.92 1.52
N LEU A 185 -10.19 6.09 1.58
CA LEU A 185 -9.45 5.65 0.39
C LEU A 185 -9.99 4.37 -0.26
N ALA A 186 -11.01 3.73 0.32
CA ALA A 186 -11.44 2.36 0.00
C ALA A 186 -11.70 2.08 -1.50
N ASP A 187 -12.03 3.12 -2.29
CA ASP A 187 -12.31 3.02 -3.73
C ASP A 187 -11.36 3.83 -4.63
N LEU A 188 -10.29 4.40 -4.08
CA LEU A 188 -9.40 5.31 -4.79
C LEU A 188 -8.03 4.70 -5.03
N GLY A 189 -7.40 5.03 -6.17
CA GLY A 189 -6.01 4.65 -6.44
C GLY A 189 -5.74 3.15 -6.47
N LYS A 190 -6.74 2.33 -6.86
CA LYS A 190 -6.64 0.86 -6.90
C LYS A 190 -5.76 0.33 -8.02
N ASP A 191 -5.44 1.15 -9.01
CA ASP A 191 -4.57 0.78 -10.12
C ASP A 191 -3.95 2.03 -10.77
N VAL A 192 -2.97 1.81 -11.66
CA VAL A 192 -2.24 2.87 -12.39
C VAL A 192 -3.16 3.77 -13.24
N ARG A 193 -4.28 3.25 -13.76
CA ARG A 193 -5.24 3.99 -14.61
C ARG A 193 -6.13 4.89 -13.75
N ASN A 194 -6.46 4.44 -12.55
CA ASN A 194 -7.29 5.14 -11.57
C ASN A 194 -6.45 5.79 -10.45
N ALA A 195 -5.20 6.13 -10.75
CA ALA A 195 -4.30 6.75 -9.79
C ALA A 195 -4.85 8.09 -9.30
N ILE A 196 -4.72 8.32 -7.99
CA ILE A 196 -5.11 9.57 -7.32
C ILE A 196 -4.17 10.69 -7.75
N ILE A 197 -4.68 11.90 -7.99
CA ILE A 197 -3.82 13.05 -8.28
C ILE A 197 -3.54 13.79 -6.97
N VAL A 198 -2.25 13.95 -6.65
CA VAL A 198 -1.80 14.70 -5.48
C VAL A 198 -1.01 15.89 -5.95
N VAL A 199 -1.47 17.09 -5.63
CA VAL A 199 -0.84 18.34 -6.05
C VAL A 199 -0.14 18.97 -4.87
N VAL A 200 1.14 19.28 -5.05
CA VAL A 200 1.91 20.12 -4.14
C VAL A 200 1.52 21.57 -4.42
N PRO A 201 0.93 22.30 -3.45
CA PRO A 201 0.64 23.71 -3.66
C PRO A 201 1.94 24.51 -3.85
N PRO A 202 1.89 25.63 -4.60
CA PRO A 202 3.00 26.58 -4.62
C PRO A 202 3.20 27.20 -3.22
N GLU A 203 4.39 27.74 -2.98
CA GLU A 203 4.72 28.53 -1.76
C GLU A 203 3.77 29.72 -1.55
#